data_AF-U2WAJ9-F1
#
_entry.id   AF-U2WAJ9-F1
#
_cell.length_a   1.000
_cell.length_b   1.000
_cell.length_c   1.000
_cell.angle_alpha   90.00
_cell.angle_beta   90.00
_cell.angle_gamma   90.00
#
_symmetry.space_group_name_H-M   'P 1'
#
loop_
_entity.id
_entity.type
_entity.pdbx_description
1 polymer ?
#
loop_
_entity_poly.entity_id
_entity_poly.type
_entity_poly.pdbx_seq_one_letter_code
_entity_poly.pdbx_strand_id
1 'polypeptide(L)'
;MIASETPLETEAPDEEAISDIALEALEAELPALTVLRDFANRASRVSWFTELGEPLDDDCLDVVTLYLEGLGLPEASPAPLLDWRDAADAAQSMDINSEAWEIEEQFRAAATVEALTLISEEGLGIMLTHLASSLSEDVANCVEEALYMADEASSEVLTNLAAGAAQQAVHGAALSLAAYAAHVLKSDPHIEAIELDNDDIANHPLMLRFRLFEMGRWPVSLIGNSLNLF
;
A
#
# COMPACT_ATOMS: atom_id res chain seq x y z
N MET A 1 -55.65 37.06 -25.42
CA MET A 1 -54.31 37.46 -24.94
C MET A 1 -54.47 37.68 -23.45
N ILE A 2 -53.89 36.87 -22.56
CA ILE A 2 -52.46 36.61 -22.41
C ILE A 2 -52.26 35.21 -21.75
N ALA A 3 -51.18 34.56 -22.16
CA ALA A 3 -50.61 33.24 -21.86
C ALA A 3 -51.13 32.42 -20.65
N SER A 4 -51.50 31.17 -20.93
CA SER A 4 -51.42 30.05 -19.98
C SER A 4 -49.98 29.52 -20.03
N GLU A 5 -49.23 29.70 -18.95
CA GLU A 5 -47.92 29.08 -18.77
C GLU A 5 -48.11 27.57 -18.60
N THR A 6 -47.58 26.80 -19.55
CA THR A 6 -47.39 25.36 -19.42
C THR A 6 -46.27 25.15 -18.39
N PRO A 7 -46.46 24.36 -17.34
CA PRO A 7 -45.34 24.01 -16.47
C PRO A 7 -44.33 23.25 -17.31
N LEU A 8 -43.05 23.67 -17.29
CA LEU A 8 -41.97 22.80 -17.71
C LEU A 8 -42.00 21.60 -16.75
N GLU A 9 -42.46 20.46 -17.24
CA GLU A 9 -42.08 19.17 -16.67
C GLU A 9 -40.57 19.05 -16.86
N THR A 10 -39.81 19.38 -15.82
CA THR A 10 -38.47 18.82 -15.64
C THR A 10 -38.67 17.33 -15.50
N GLU A 11 -38.52 16.59 -16.61
CA GLU A 11 -38.36 15.14 -16.60
C GLU A 11 -37.23 14.81 -15.62
N ALA A 12 -37.59 14.27 -14.46
CA ALA A 12 -36.63 13.61 -13.61
C ALA A 12 -36.04 12.45 -14.44
N PRO A 13 -34.72 12.28 -14.51
CA PRO A 13 -34.14 11.16 -15.23
C PRO A 13 -34.77 9.85 -14.74
N ASP A 14 -35.17 8.98 -15.68
CA ASP A 14 -35.85 7.70 -15.41
C ASP A 14 -35.09 6.91 -14.34
N GLU A 15 -35.76 6.63 -13.21
CA GLU A 15 -35.16 5.91 -12.07
C GLU A 15 -34.59 4.54 -12.46
N GLU A 16 -35.18 3.87 -13.46
CA GLU A 16 -34.66 2.60 -14.02
C GLU A 16 -33.30 2.77 -14.71
N ALA A 17 -33.11 3.83 -15.49
CA ALA A 17 -31.84 4.10 -16.18
C ALA A 17 -30.71 4.43 -15.19
N ILE A 18 -31.03 5.06 -14.06
CA ILE A 18 -30.07 5.33 -12.97
C ILE A 18 -29.66 4.01 -12.29
N SER A 19 -30.59 3.07 -12.12
CA SER A 19 -30.32 1.76 -11.53
C SER A 19 -29.40 0.90 -12.40
N ASP A 20 -29.60 0.91 -13.73
CA ASP A 20 -28.77 0.14 -14.66
C ASP A 20 -27.33 0.69 -14.73
N ILE A 21 -27.16 2.01 -14.80
CA ILE A 21 -25.83 2.65 -14.78
C ILE A 21 -25.09 2.35 -13.46
N ALA A 22 -25.80 2.38 -12.33
CA ALA A 22 -25.20 2.07 -11.03
C ALA A 22 -24.78 0.59 -10.94
N LEU A 23 -25.58 -0.32 -11.51
CA LEU A 23 -25.24 -1.73 -11.57
C LEU A 23 -24.02 -1.98 -12.48
N GLU A 24 -23.97 -1.38 -13.66
CA GLU A 24 -22.83 -1.48 -14.58
C GLU A 24 -21.53 -0.95 -13.95
N ALA A 25 -21.61 0.19 -13.23
CA ALA A 25 -20.46 0.75 -12.53
C ALA A 25 -19.95 -0.19 -11.41
N LEU A 26 -20.87 -0.81 -10.67
CA LEU A 26 -20.54 -1.78 -9.63
C LEU A 26 -19.87 -3.03 -10.26
N GLU A 27 -20.45 -3.57 -11.33
CA GLU A 27 -19.89 -4.74 -12.03
C GLU A 27 -18.48 -4.47 -12.55
N ALA A 28 -18.19 -3.23 -12.99
CA ALA A 28 -16.87 -2.82 -13.45
C ALA A 28 -15.81 -2.73 -12.34
N GLU A 29 -16.18 -2.34 -11.10
CA GLU A 29 -15.22 -2.25 -9.98
C GLU A 29 -14.94 -3.59 -9.30
N LEU A 30 -15.87 -4.56 -9.35
CA LEU A 30 -15.77 -5.85 -8.65
C LEU A 30 -14.46 -6.63 -8.90
N PRO A 31 -13.90 -6.70 -10.13
CA PRO A 31 -12.64 -7.38 -10.37
C PRO A 31 -11.47 -6.70 -9.64
N ALA A 32 -11.42 -5.36 -9.61
CA ALA A 32 -10.37 -4.63 -8.89
C ALA A 32 -10.50 -4.81 -7.37
N LEU A 33 -11.72 -4.79 -6.83
CA LEU A 33 -11.96 -5.06 -5.40
C LEU A 33 -11.59 -6.50 -5.02
N THR A 34 -11.79 -7.46 -5.93
CA THR A 34 -11.36 -8.85 -5.76
C THR A 34 -9.85 -8.96 -5.62
N VAL A 35 -9.10 -8.26 -6.47
CA VAL A 35 -7.64 -8.20 -6.40
C VAL A 35 -7.18 -7.63 -5.04
N LEU A 36 -7.80 -6.57 -4.55
CA LEU A 36 -7.47 -5.98 -3.24
C LEU A 36 -7.77 -6.92 -2.07
N ARG A 37 -8.87 -7.67 -2.14
CA ARG A 37 -9.20 -8.69 -1.15
C ARG A 37 -8.17 -9.81 -1.14
N ASP A 38 -7.74 -10.27 -2.31
CA ASP A 38 -6.76 -11.34 -2.42
C ASP A 38 -5.38 -10.88 -1.92
N PHE A 39 -5.03 -9.62 -2.15
CA PHE A 39 -3.87 -8.97 -1.52
C PHE A 39 -3.99 -8.93 0.01
N ALA A 40 -5.15 -8.56 0.56
CA ALA A 40 -5.37 -8.59 2.02
C ALA A 40 -5.15 -9.99 2.62
N ASN A 41 -5.62 -11.03 1.92
CA ASN A 41 -5.40 -12.43 2.31
C ASN A 41 -3.92 -12.87 2.23
N ARG A 42 -3.14 -12.27 1.32
CA ARG A 42 -1.69 -12.48 1.24
C ARG A 42 -0.99 -11.78 2.40
N ALA A 43 -1.31 -10.51 2.65
CA ALA A 43 -0.71 -9.70 3.71
C ALA A 43 -0.92 -10.32 5.11
N SER A 44 -2.06 -10.98 5.35
CA SER A 44 -2.33 -11.67 6.63
C SER A 44 -1.53 -12.97 6.83
N ARG A 45 -0.79 -13.42 5.82
CA ARG A 45 0.06 -14.63 5.89
C ARG A 45 1.54 -14.32 5.86
N VAL A 46 1.89 -13.04 5.86
CA VAL A 46 3.29 -12.59 5.86
C VAL A 46 3.95 -12.97 7.19
N SER A 47 5.20 -13.43 7.10
CA SER A 47 6.05 -13.67 8.26
C SER A 47 6.71 -12.35 8.68
N TRP A 48 5.93 -11.48 9.32
CA TRP A 48 6.38 -10.15 9.72
C TRP A 48 7.55 -10.23 10.71
N PHE A 49 8.57 -9.40 10.52
CA PHE A 49 9.66 -9.17 11.49
C PHE A 49 10.49 -10.42 11.86
N THR A 50 10.58 -11.42 10.98
CA THR A 50 11.30 -12.67 11.27
C THR A 50 12.80 -12.62 11.01
N GLU A 51 13.29 -11.66 10.24
CA GLU A 51 14.70 -11.56 9.81
C GLU A 51 15.36 -10.29 10.34
N LEU A 52 14.86 -9.75 11.47
CA LEU A 52 15.38 -8.50 12.04
C LEU A 52 16.81 -8.67 12.57
N GLY A 53 17.71 -7.78 12.17
CA GLY A 53 19.11 -7.75 12.62
C GLY A 53 20.00 -8.79 11.96
N GLU A 54 19.45 -9.65 11.10
CA GLU A 54 20.21 -10.63 10.35
C GLU A 54 20.98 -9.98 9.18
N PRO A 55 22.10 -10.56 8.71
CA PRO A 55 22.77 -10.06 7.51
C PRO A 55 21.83 -10.02 6.30
N LEU A 56 21.96 -9.02 5.43
CA LEU A 56 21.18 -8.92 4.20
C LEU A 56 21.68 -9.96 3.18
N ASP A 57 20.79 -10.79 2.66
CA ASP A 57 21.07 -11.72 1.57
C ASP A 57 20.92 -11.07 0.19
N ASP A 58 21.36 -11.78 -0.85
CA ASP A 58 21.35 -11.26 -2.23
C ASP A 58 19.92 -10.92 -2.69
N ASP A 59 18.93 -11.74 -2.33
CA ASP A 59 17.52 -11.49 -2.67
C ASP A 59 17.01 -10.18 -2.02
N CYS A 60 17.39 -9.90 -0.77
CA CYS A 60 16.99 -8.68 -0.08
C CYS A 60 17.66 -7.46 -0.71
N LEU A 61 18.94 -7.58 -1.06
CA LEU A 61 19.70 -6.52 -1.73
C LEU A 61 19.13 -6.19 -3.11
N ASP A 62 18.63 -7.19 -3.85
CA ASP A 62 17.97 -6.98 -5.14
C ASP A 62 16.68 -6.16 -4.97
N VAL A 63 15.84 -6.49 -3.97
CA VAL A 63 14.61 -5.73 -3.67
C VAL A 63 14.93 -4.30 -3.22
N VAL A 64 15.94 -4.12 -2.37
CA VAL A 64 16.41 -2.78 -1.97
C VAL A 64 16.88 -1.98 -3.17
N THR A 65 17.65 -2.59 -4.06
CA THR A 65 18.18 -1.92 -5.26
C THR A 65 17.03 -1.45 -6.14
N LEU A 66 16.08 -2.33 -6.46
CA LEU A 66 14.89 -1.97 -7.25
C LEU A 66 14.07 -0.87 -6.57
N TYR A 67 13.94 -0.90 -5.24
CA TYR A 67 13.19 0.10 -4.49
C TYR A 67 13.87 1.47 -4.61
N LEU A 68 15.18 1.55 -4.41
CA LEU A 68 15.94 2.79 -4.50
C LEU A 68 15.99 3.32 -5.94
N GLU A 69 16.16 2.46 -6.94
CA GLU A 69 16.08 2.84 -8.35
C GLU A 69 14.69 3.39 -8.71
N GLY A 70 13.63 2.75 -8.22
CA GLY A 70 12.25 3.18 -8.44
C GLY A 70 11.91 4.51 -7.75
N LEU A 71 12.60 4.85 -6.66
CA LEU A 71 12.56 6.18 -6.05
C LEU A 71 13.44 7.20 -6.77
N GLY A 72 14.23 6.80 -7.77
CA GLY A 72 15.17 7.70 -8.45
C GLY A 72 16.43 8.02 -7.63
N LEU A 73 16.79 7.16 -6.68
CA LEU A 73 17.91 7.32 -5.75
C LEU A 73 18.95 6.18 -5.89
N PRO A 74 19.51 5.93 -7.09
CA PRO A 74 20.40 4.79 -7.35
C PRO A 74 21.73 4.85 -6.59
N GLU A 75 22.13 6.02 -6.12
CA GLU A 75 23.34 6.22 -5.29
C GLU A 75 23.12 5.93 -3.80
N ALA A 76 21.88 5.71 -3.38
CA ALA A 76 21.60 5.28 -2.02
C ALA A 76 21.99 3.80 -1.83
N SER A 77 22.22 3.42 -0.59
CA SER A 77 22.66 2.06 -0.24
C SER A 77 21.96 1.57 1.03
N PRO A 78 21.75 0.25 1.17
CA PRO A 78 21.25 -0.32 2.41
C PRO A 78 22.24 -0.09 3.56
N ALA A 79 21.70 0.32 4.70
CA ALA A 79 22.39 0.43 5.97
C ALA A 79 21.70 -0.52 6.97
N PRO A 80 22.23 -1.74 7.18
CA PRO A 80 21.62 -2.69 8.09
C PRO A 80 21.70 -2.19 9.53
N LEU A 81 20.56 -2.23 10.22
CA LEU A 81 20.46 -2.02 11.66
C LEU A 81 20.50 -3.39 12.35
N LEU A 82 21.14 -3.47 13.52
CA LEU A 82 21.36 -4.75 14.21
C LEU A 82 20.52 -4.91 15.47
N ASP A 83 19.91 -3.82 15.95
CA ASP A 83 19.12 -3.85 17.17
C ASP A 83 17.92 -2.90 17.12
N TRP A 84 16.98 -3.17 18.03
CA TRP A 84 15.74 -2.41 18.16
C TRP A 84 15.95 -0.96 18.56
N ARG A 85 17.05 -0.64 19.24
CA ARG A 85 17.33 0.72 19.70
C ARG A 85 17.75 1.59 18.52
N ASP A 86 18.66 1.11 17.69
CA ASP A 86 19.08 1.80 16.47
C ASP A 86 17.89 1.95 15.51
N ALA A 87 17.03 0.93 15.40
CA ALA A 87 15.78 1.02 14.64
C ALA A 87 14.83 2.10 15.19
N ALA A 88 14.67 2.18 16.51
CA ALA A 88 13.85 3.20 17.15
C ALA A 88 14.39 4.62 16.92
N ASP A 89 15.70 4.81 17.05
CA ASP A 89 16.37 6.09 16.83
C ASP A 89 16.24 6.52 15.35
N ALA A 90 16.40 5.57 14.42
CA ALA A 90 16.24 5.82 12.99
C ALA A 90 14.78 6.10 12.58
N ALA A 91 13.80 5.44 13.21
CA ALA A 91 12.37 5.65 12.95
C ALA A 91 11.84 6.98 13.50
N GLN A 92 12.38 7.42 14.63
CA GLN A 92 12.01 8.69 15.29
C GLN A 92 12.81 9.88 14.76
N SER A 93 13.79 9.64 13.90
CA SER A 93 14.58 10.69 13.28
C SER A 93 13.65 11.70 12.60
N MET A 94 13.74 12.96 13.04
CA MET A 94 12.92 14.07 12.54
C MET A 94 13.48 14.64 11.23
N ASP A 95 14.09 13.81 10.37
CA ASP A 95 14.42 14.22 9.01
C ASP A 95 13.14 14.24 8.17
N ILE A 96 12.26 15.18 8.54
CA ILE A 96 10.81 15.23 8.28
C ILE A 96 10.47 15.34 6.78
N ASN A 97 11.45 15.51 5.89
CA ASN A 97 11.25 15.53 4.45
C ASN A 97 12.48 14.95 3.73
N SER A 98 12.75 13.66 3.94
CA SER A 98 13.66 12.97 3.01
C SER A 98 13.01 12.94 1.63
N GLU A 99 13.81 13.18 0.58
CA GLU A 99 13.37 13.17 -0.82
C GLU A 99 12.55 11.91 -1.16
N ALA A 100 12.93 10.76 -0.59
CA ALA A 100 12.18 9.51 -0.73
C ALA A 100 10.76 9.57 -0.17
N TRP A 101 10.54 10.21 0.99
CA TRP A 101 9.20 10.32 1.55
C TRP A 101 8.30 11.15 0.63
N GLU A 102 8.80 12.27 0.08
CA GLU A 102 8.06 13.11 -0.85
C GLU A 102 7.70 12.34 -2.14
N ILE A 103 8.64 11.55 -2.66
CA ILE A 103 8.42 10.72 -3.86
C ILE A 103 7.40 9.62 -3.59
N GLU A 104 7.48 8.93 -2.46
CA GLU A 104 6.45 7.95 -2.07
C GLU A 104 5.07 8.57 -1.90
N GLU A 105 4.99 9.78 -1.35
CA GLU A 105 3.72 10.49 -1.22
C GLU A 105 3.15 10.89 -2.58
N GLN A 106 4.00 11.28 -3.53
CA GLN A 106 3.60 11.49 -4.92
C GLN A 106 3.07 10.20 -5.56
N PHE A 107 3.73 9.06 -5.33
CA PHE A 107 3.23 7.76 -5.80
C PHE A 107 1.87 7.40 -5.17
N ARG A 108 1.69 7.63 -3.86
CA ARG A 108 0.40 7.40 -3.19
C ARG A 108 -0.71 8.28 -3.76
N ALA A 109 -0.41 9.56 -4.01
CA ALA A 109 -1.36 10.49 -4.62
C ALA A 109 -1.73 10.06 -6.05
N ALA A 110 -0.74 9.73 -6.88
CA ALA A 110 -0.96 9.28 -8.26
C ALA A 110 -1.75 7.98 -8.31
N ALA A 111 -1.41 7.00 -7.47
CA ALA A 111 -2.11 5.72 -7.38
C ALA A 111 -3.56 5.90 -6.93
N THR A 112 -3.82 6.80 -5.97
CA THR A 112 -5.19 7.13 -5.55
C THR A 112 -5.99 7.71 -6.71
N VAL A 113 -5.43 8.68 -7.43
CA VAL A 113 -6.09 9.28 -8.60
C VAL A 113 -6.41 8.23 -9.66
N GLU A 114 -5.45 7.36 -10.00
CA GLU A 114 -5.68 6.31 -11.00
C GLU A 114 -6.68 5.26 -10.52
N ALA A 115 -6.63 4.82 -9.26
CA ALA A 115 -7.60 3.87 -8.71
C ALA A 115 -9.04 4.39 -8.80
N LEU A 116 -9.24 5.68 -8.46
CA LEU A 116 -10.56 6.35 -8.46
C LEU A 116 -11.17 6.56 -9.85
N THR A 117 -10.45 6.24 -10.91
CA THR A 117 -10.98 6.27 -12.26
C THR A 117 -11.88 5.07 -12.60
N LEU A 118 -11.82 4.02 -11.79
CA LEU A 118 -12.64 2.82 -11.93
C LEU A 118 -13.33 2.45 -10.61
N ILE A 119 -12.58 2.47 -9.50
CA ILE A 119 -13.09 2.10 -8.19
C ILE A 119 -13.76 3.32 -7.54
N SER A 120 -14.95 3.14 -6.99
CA SER A 120 -15.60 4.20 -6.22
C SER A 120 -14.78 4.61 -4.98
N GLU A 121 -14.89 5.88 -4.57
CA GLU A 121 -14.22 6.37 -3.35
C GLU A 121 -14.68 5.59 -2.11
N GLU A 122 -15.97 5.25 -2.04
CA GLU A 122 -16.53 4.42 -0.98
C GLU A 122 -15.96 2.99 -1.02
N GLY A 123 -15.94 2.35 -2.19
CA GLY A 123 -15.40 1.00 -2.34
C GLY A 123 -13.91 0.92 -1.96
N LEU A 124 -13.11 1.87 -2.43
CA LEU A 124 -11.69 1.96 -2.08
C LEU A 124 -11.51 2.20 -0.57
N GLY A 125 -12.29 3.13 0.01
CA GLY A 125 -12.25 3.42 1.44
C GLY A 125 -12.62 2.24 2.32
N ILE A 126 -13.67 1.49 1.95
CA ILE A 126 -14.08 0.26 2.65
C ILE A 126 -12.96 -0.79 2.60
N MET A 127 -12.37 -1.02 1.42
CA MET A 127 -11.31 -2.00 1.26
C MET A 127 -10.04 -1.66 2.06
N LEU A 128 -9.60 -0.41 2.01
CA LEU A 128 -8.42 0.04 2.76
C LEU A 128 -8.66 -0.02 4.28
N THR A 129 -9.86 0.35 4.73
CA THR A 129 -10.25 0.23 6.15
C THR A 129 -10.30 -1.23 6.59
N HIS A 130 -10.87 -2.11 5.78
CA HIS A 130 -10.90 -3.55 6.04
C HIS A 130 -9.48 -4.12 6.15
N LEU A 131 -8.61 -3.79 5.20
CA LEU A 131 -7.21 -4.20 5.18
C LEU A 131 -6.49 -3.80 6.47
N ALA A 132 -6.55 -2.52 6.83
CA ALA A 132 -5.89 -2.01 8.04
C ALA A 132 -6.42 -2.71 9.32
N SER A 133 -7.74 -2.89 9.41
CA SER A 133 -8.37 -3.56 10.55
C SER A 133 -8.02 -5.04 10.65
N SER A 134 -7.86 -5.71 9.50
CA SER A 134 -7.56 -7.15 9.45
C SER A 134 -6.13 -7.51 9.84
N LEU A 135 -5.21 -6.54 9.78
CA LEU A 135 -3.78 -6.76 10.00
C LEU A 135 -3.26 -6.14 11.29
N SER A 136 -3.98 -5.19 11.89
CA SER A 136 -3.46 -4.38 13.00
C SER A 136 -3.04 -5.22 14.21
N GLU A 137 -3.88 -6.14 14.65
CA GLU A 137 -3.61 -7.01 15.79
C GLU A 137 -2.52 -8.04 15.47
N ASP A 138 -2.60 -8.69 14.31
CA ASP A 138 -1.63 -9.72 13.89
C ASP A 138 -0.21 -9.14 13.76
N VAL A 139 -0.08 -7.99 13.08
CA VAL A 139 1.22 -7.32 12.93
C VAL A 139 1.78 -6.87 14.28
N ALA A 140 0.95 -6.32 15.17
CA ALA A 140 1.38 -5.91 16.51
C ALA A 140 1.85 -7.11 17.35
N ASN A 141 1.15 -8.25 17.26
CA ASN A 141 1.56 -9.48 17.92
C ASN A 141 2.90 -9.98 17.38
N CYS A 142 3.15 -9.93 16.07
CA CYS A 142 4.45 -10.29 15.49
C CYS A 142 5.58 -9.37 15.99
N VAL A 143 5.33 -8.08 16.20
CA VAL A 143 6.33 -7.18 16.80
C VAL A 143 6.65 -7.57 18.24
N GLU A 144 5.62 -7.83 19.07
CA GLU A 144 5.84 -8.26 20.46
C GLU A 144 6.56 -9.61 20.54
N GLU A 145 6.26 -10.54 19.63
CA GLU A 145 6.99 -11.80 19.50
C GLU A 145 8.45 -11.56 19.11
N ALA A 146 8.74 -10.68 18.15
CA ALA A 146 10.10 -10.35 17.74
C ALA A 146 10.90 -9.66 18.87
N LEU A 147 10.27 -8.76 19.64
CA LEU A 147 10.88 -8.17 20.84
C LEU A 147 11.21 -9.23 21.88
N TYR A 148 10.28 -10.15 22.15
CA TYR A 148 10.49 -11.25 23.08
C TYR A 148 11.64 -12.17 22.66
N MET A 149 11.71 -12.53 21.38
CA MET A 149 12.79 -13.38 20.84
C MET A 149 14.17 -12.71 20.94
N ALA A 150 14.22 -11.38 20.87
CA ALA A 150 15.43 -10.58 21.01
C ALA A 150 15.85 -10.32 22.47
N ASP A 151 15.13 -10.84 23.48
CA ASP A 151 15.28 -10.49 24.90
C ASP A 151 15.13 -8.98 25.16
N GLU A 152 14.35 -8.30 24.32
CA GLU A 152 14.02 -6.88 24.47
C GLU A 152 12.76 -6.73 25.31
N ALA A 153 12.73 -5.67 26.13
CA ALA A 153 11.56 -5.37 26.94
C ALA A 153 10.39 -4.93 26.06
N SER A 154 9.20 -5.49 26.28
CA SER A 154 7.97 -5.02 25.64
C SER A 154 7.85 -3.50 25.75
N SER A 155 7.59 -2.86 24.61
CA SER A 155 7.60 -1.41 24.49
C SER A 155 6.54 -0.98 23.50
N GLU A 156 5.49 -0.34 24.01
CA GLU A 156 4.41 0.21 23.20
C GLU A 156 4.93 1.17 22.12
N VAL A 157 6.02 1.90 22.40
CA VAL A 157 6.65 2.80 21.43
C VAL A 157 7.24 2.01 20.26
N LEU A 158 8.00 0.94 20.52
CA LEU A 158 8.60 0.12 19.46
C LEU A 158 7.51 -0.58 18.64
N THR A 159 6.51 -1.13 19.31
CA THR A 159 5.36 -1.78 18.69
C THR A 159 4.62 -0.81 17.77
N ASN A 160 4.34 0.41 18.23
CA ASN A 160 3.69 1.42 17.41
C ASN A 160 4.53 1.87 16.19
N LEU A 161 5.85 2.02 16.35
CA LEU A 161 6.74 2.40 15.25
C LEU A 161 6.78 1.32 14.15
N ALA A 162 7.06 0.08 14.54
CA ALA A 162 7.19 -1.03 13.60
C ALA A 162 5.85 -1.40 12.97
N ALA A 163 4.80 -1.57 13.77
CA ALA A 163 3.46 -1.89 13.26
C ALA A 163 2.91 -0.74 12.40
N GLY A 164 3.15 0.51 12.78
CA GLY A 164 2.79 1.68 11.97
C GLY A 164 3.48 1.68 10.60
N ALA A 165 4.77 1.37 10.55
CA ALA A 165 5.52 1.28 9.29
C ALA A 165 4.99 0.15 8.38
N ALA A 166 4.68 -1.02 8.94
CA ALA A 166 4.07 -2.12 8.21
C ALA A 166 2.69 -1.73 7.65
N GLN A 167 1.85 -1.07 8.45
CA GLN A 167 0.54 -0.58 8.00
C GLN A 167 0.66 0.42 6.84
N GLN A 168 1.63 1.34 6.91
CA GLN A 168 1.89 2.28 5.81
C GLN A 168 2.34 1.58 4.53
N ALA A 169 3.23 0.57 4.64
CA ALA A 169 3.69 -0.19 3.48
C ALA A 169 2.56 -1.00 2.82
N VAL A 170 1.73 -1.68 3.63
CA VAL A 170 0.55 -2.41 3.15
C VAL A 170 -0.43 -1.48 2.45
N HIS A 171 -0.72 -0.32 3.04
CA HIS A 171 -1.61 0.67 2.45
C HIS A 171 -1.07 1.19 1.11
N GLY A 172 0.22 1.51 1.04
CA GLY A 172 0.88 1.92 -0.19
C GLY A 172 0.82 0.86 -1.29
N ALA A 173 1.13 -0.40 -0.94
CA ALA A 173 1.05 -1.52 -1.86
C ALA A 173 -0.38 -1.73 -2.38
N ALA A 174 -1.39 -1.67 -1.50
CA ALA A 174 -2.80 -1.76 -1.88
C ALA A 174 -3.22 -0.65 -2.85
N LEU A 175 -2.78 0.60 -2.62
CA LEU A 175 -3.04 1.70 -3.55
C LEU A 175 -2.39 1.47 -4.92
N SER A 176 -1.11 1.06 -4.95
CA SER A 176 -0.43 0.78 -6.23
C SER A 176 -1.13 -0.34 -7.00
N LEU A 177 -1.65 -1.34 -6.28
CA LEU A 177 -2.37 -2.46 -6.86
C LEU A 177 -3.76 -2.05 -7.37
N ALA A 178 -4.48 -1.21 -6.61
CA ALA A 178 -5.75 -0.63 -7.04
C ALA A 178 -5.59 0.19 -8.33
N ALA A 179 -4.55 1.01 -8.40
CA ALA A 179 -4.20 1.81 -9.57
C ALA A 179 -3.89 0.93 -10.78
N TYR A 180 -3.06 -0.10 -10.60
CA TYR A 180 -2.72 -1.07 -11.65
C TYR A 180 -3.97 -1.80 -12.15
N ALA A 181 -4.80 -2.32 -11.24
CA ALA A 181 -6.05 -3.00 -11.59
C ALA A 181 -6.99 -2.08 -12.40
N ALA A 182 -7.15 -0.82 -11.98
CA ALA A 182 -7.94 0.17 -12.69
C ALA A 182 -7.38 0.41 -14.11
N HIS A 183 -6.06 0.60 -14.24
CA HIS A 183 -5.40 0.82 -15.52
C HIS A 183 -5.59 -0.35 -16.50
N VAL A 184 -5.39 -1.58 -16.02
CA VAL A 184 -5.52 -2.80 -16.83
C VAL A 184 -6.97 -2.98 -17.29
N LEU A 185 -7.95 -2.88 -16.39
CA LEU A 185 -9.37 -3.07 -16.71
C LEU A 185 -9.92 -1.98 -17.64
N LYS A 186 -9.42 -0.75 -17.55
CA LYS A 186 -9.75 0.29 -18.54
C LYS A 186 -9.20 -0.01 -19.92
N SER A 187 -8.02 -0.62 -19.98
CA SER A 187 -7.34 -0.96 -21.23
C SER A 187 -7.95 -2.20 -21.90
N ASP A 188 -8.36 -3.18 -21.09
CA ASP A 188 -9.08 -4.38 -21.51
C ASP A 188 -10.18 -4.75 -20.50
N PRO A 189 -11.43 -4.27 -20.70
CA PRO A 189 -12.55 -4.56 -19.81
C PRO A 189 -12.97 -6.03 -19.74
N HIS A 190 -12.49 -6.86 -20.68
CA HIS A 190 -12.87 -8.28 -20.77
C HIS A 190 -11.76 -9.22 -20.32
N ILE A 191 -10.70 -8.70 -19.69
CA ILE A 191 -9.63 -9.52 -19.14
C ILE A 191 -10.18 -10.50 -18.10
N GLU A 192 -9.86 -11.79 -18.26
CA GLU A 192 -10.40 -12.84 -17.38
C GLU A 192 -9.74 -12.83 -15.99
N ALA A 193 -8.48 -12.41 -15.90
CA ALA A 193 -7.72 -12.33 -14.66
C ALA A 193 -6.63 -11.24 -14.75
N ILE A 194 -6.44 -10.49 -13.66
CA ILE A 194 -5.38 -9.50 -13.55
C ILE A 194 -4.11 -10.21 -13.08
N GLU A 195 -3.07 -10.22 -13.92
CA GLU A 195 -1.76 -10.78 -13.59
C GLU A 195 -1.04 -9.90 -12.56
N LEU A 196 -0.81 -10.45 -11.37
CA LEU A 196 -0.21 -9.76 -10.22
C LEU A 196 1.33 -9.90 -10.14
N ASP A 197 1.90 -10.73 -11.01
CA ASP A 197 3.33 -10.96 -11.18
C ASP A 197 3.95 -10.15 -12.32
N ASN A 198 3.18 -9.23 -12.92
CA ASN A 198 3.68 -8.30 -13.92
C ASN A 198 4.77 -7.37 -13.33
N ASP A 199 5.83 -7.13 -14.10
CA ASP A 199 6.98 -6.31 -13.69
C ASP A 199 6.59 -4.88 -13.26
N ASP A 200 5.56 -4.28 -13.86
CA ASP A 200 5.14 -2.90 -13.56
C ASP A 200 4.64 -2.76 -12.11
N ILE A 201 3.79 -3.71 -11.65
CA ILE A 201 3.30 -3.71 -10.28
C ILE A 201 4.32 -4.35 -9.33
N ALA A 202 5.05 -5.37 -9.77
CA ALA A 202 6.07 -6.04 -8.98
C ALA A 202 7.21 -5.11 -8.56
N ASN A 203 7.60 -4.20 -9.45
CA ASN A 203 8.70 -3.26 -9.24
C ASN A 203 8.21 -1.85 -8.83
N HIS A 204 6.91 -1.68 -8.58
CA HIS A 204 6.40 -0.41 -8.08
C HIS A 204 6.99 -0.12 -6.68
N PRO A 205 7.53 1.09 -6.40
CA PRO A 205 8.21 1.36 -5.12
C PRO A 205 7.39 1.06 -3.87
N LEU A 206 6.09 1.40 -3.89
CA LEU A 206 5.18 1.07 -2.77
C LEU A 206 4.99 -0.45 -2.57
N MET A 207 5.01 -1.23 -3.65
CA MET A 207 4.94 -2.69 -3.58
C MET A 207 6.25 -3.29 -3.09
N LEU A 208 7.38 -2.77 -3.57
CA LEU A 208 8.72 -3.19 -3.13
C LEU A 208 8.93 -2.91 -1.63
N ARG A 209 8.43 -1.79 -1.11
CA ARG A 209 8.46 -1.51 0.34
C ARG A 209 7.71 -2.56 1.15
N PHE A 210 6.54 -2.99 0.67
CA PHE A 210 5.81 -4.10 1.29
C PHE A 210 6.55 -5.43 1.15
N ARG A 211 7.20 -5.70 0.01
CA ARG A 211 8.02 -6.91 -0.17
C ARG A 211 9.16 -7.01 0.84
N LEU A 212 9.79 -5.91 1.25
CA LEU A 212 10.79 -5.93 2.32
C LEU A 212 10.21 -6.49 3.63
N PHE A 213 8.96 -6.15 3.96
CA PHE A 213 8.27 -6.76 5.09
C PHE A 213 7.89 -8.23 4.85
N GLU A 214 7.57 -8.62 3.61
CA GLU A 214 7.36 -10.04 3.28
C GLU A 214 8.62 -10.89 3.50
N MET A 215 9.79 -10.27 3.38
CA MET A 215 11.09 -10.86 3.69
C MET A 215 11.44 -10.79 5.19
N GLY A 216 10.50 -10.39 6.04
CA GLY A 216 10.71 -10.27 7.49
C GLY A 216 11.54 -9.06 7.92
N ARG A 217 11.81 -8.10 7.02
CA ARG A 217 12.60 -6.88 7.29
C ARG A 217 11.72 -5.68 7.63
N TRP A 218 12.29 -4.72 8.35
CA TRP A 218 11.67 -3.43 8.61
C TRP A 218 12.46 -2.32 7.90
N PRO A 219 11.97 -1.78 6.76
CA PRO A 219 12.53 -0.59 6.12
C PRO A 219 12.21 0.66 6.95
N VAL A 220 13.12 1.01 7.84
CA VAL A 220 12.92 1.98 8.93
C VAL A 220 12.85 3.41 8.40
N SER A 221 13.90 3.86 7.73
CA SER A 221 13.99 5.23 7.20
C SER A 221 15.04 5.33 6.10
N LEU A 222 14.84 6.27 5.17
CA LEU A 222 15.89 6.70 4.26
C LEU A 222 16.41 8.06 4.72
N ILE A 223 17.67 8.13 5.15
CA ILE A 223 18.32 9.35 5.64
C ILE A 223 19.57 9.60 4.79
N GLY A 224 19.63 10.74 4.11
CA GLY A 224 20.65 11.00 3.09
C GLY A 224 20.66 9.89 2.04
N ASN A 225 21.79 9.20 1.89
CA ASN A 225 21.98 8.10 0.92
C ASN A 225 21.93 6.71 1.58
N SER A 226 21.34 6.61 2.77
CA SER A 226 21.30 5.36 3.53
C SER A 226 19.86 4.92 3.80
N LEU A 227 19.50 3.74 3.29
CA LEU A 227 18.25 3.07 3.67
C LEU A 227 18.50 2.23 4.91
N ASN A 228 18.09 2.75 6.06
CA ASN A 228 18.12 2.01 7.30
C ASN A 228 17.13 0.85 7.23
N LEU A 229 17.65 -0.37 7.26
CA LEU A 229 16.88 -1.60 7.13
C LEU A 229 17.20 -2.49 8.33
N PHE A 230 16.20 -2.83 9.12
CA PHE A 230 16.35 -3.75 10.24
C PHE A 230 15.93 -5.16 9.82
#